data_AF-A0A935UA53-F1
#
_entry.id   AF-A0A935UA53-F1
#
_cell.length_a   1.000
_cell.length_b   1.000
_cell.length_c   1.000
_cell.angle_alpha   90.00
_cell.angle_beta   90.00
_cell.angle_gamma   90.00
#
_symmetry.space_group_name_H-M   'P 1'
#
loop_
_entity.id
_entity.type
_entity.pdbx_description
1 polymer ?
#
loop_
_entity_poly.entity_id
_entity_poly.type
_entity_poly.pdbx_seq_one_letter_code
_entity_poly.pdbx_strand_id
1 'polypeptide(L)'
;MRFTTTMAFAAALAGGGAALAQEPFDACELFTQAEAESVLGKGASPEPPNPKVKRPKVVSTCSYFGSRDGKVTAATAQFRFAKTEADMQRAFDEERLKFQSKPMLIAGGRGFWSAKQGQLHIQKGRAWLTVAVGSQKPAEREPEPARRLAEQLAKKL
;
A
#
# COMPACT_ATOMS: atom_id res chain seq x y z
N MET A 1 44.14 47.95 -14.63
CA MET A 1 43.10 46.89 -14.58
C MET A 1 42.94 46.40 -13.15
N ARG A 2 41.92 46.86 -12.42
CA ARG A 2 41.47 46.23 -11.17
C ARG A 2 39.96 46.45 -11.07
N PHE A 3 39.21 45.40 -11.37
CA PHE A 3 37.76 45.38 -11.22
C PHE A 3 37.42 45.00 -9.79
N THR A 4 36.64 45.86 -9.16
CA THR A 4 35.93 45.65 -7.89
C THR A 4 34.77 44.71 -8.14
N THR A 5 34.67 43.59 -7.42
CA THR A 5 33.43 42.81 -7.34
C THR A 5 33.21 42.32 -5.91
N THR A 6 32.35 43.04 -5.21
CA THR A 6 31.65 42.62 -4.01
C THR A 6 30.60 41.57 -4.40
N MET A 7 30.55 40.43 -3.69
CA MET A 7 29.31 39.65 -3.59
C MET A 7 29.17 39.10 -2.18
N ALA A 8 28.28 39.74 -1.42
CA ALA A 8 27.60 39.14 -0.30
C ALA A 8 26.46 38.27 -0.85
N PHE A 9 26.34 37.03 -0.38
CA PHE A 9 25.10 36.26 -0.49
C PHE A 9 24.71 35.82 0.92
N ALA A 10 23.79 36.57 1.51
CA ALA A 10 22.93 36.09 2.56
C ALA A 10 21.69 35.47 1.91
N ALA A 11 21.35 34.24 2.26
CA ALA A 11 19.99 33.72 2.12
C ALA A 11 19.77 32.63 3.16
N ALA A 12 19.09 33.02 4.23
CA ALA A 12 18.49 32.12 5.21
C ALA A 12 17.37 31.31 4.56
N LEU A 13 17.27 30.02 4.88
CA LEU A 13 15.97 29.35 5.04
C LEU A 13 16.09 28.31 6.16
N ALA A 14 15.75 28.77 7.36
CA ALA A 14 15.15 27.93 8.37
C ALA A 14 13.79 27.44 7.82
N GLY A 15 13.81 26.33 7.10
CA GLY A 15 12.61 25.61 6.70
C GLY A 15 12.28 24.61 7.80
N GLY A 16 11.35 24.99 8.67
CA GLY A 16 10.78 24.10 9.66
C GLY A 16 10.36 22.79 8.99
N GLY A 17 11.03 21.71 9.38
CA GLY A 17 10.52 20.36 9.20
C GLY A 17 9.30 20.22 10.08
N ALA A 18 8.18 20.78 9.65
CA ALA A 18 6.87 20.41 10.11
C ALA A 18 6.84 18.89 10.00
N ALA A 19 6.83 18.22 11.15
CA ALA A 19 6.41 16.85 11.22
C ALA A 19 5.07 16.80 10.51
N LEU A 20 5.06 16.27 9.28
CA LEU A 20 3.84 15.92 8.58
C LEU A 20 3.20 14.86 9.45
N ALA A 21 2.34 15.34 10.36
CA ALA A 21 1.41 14.52 11.09
C ALA A 21 0.79 13.60 10.04
N GLN A 22 0.92 12.29 10.28
CA GLN A 22 0.35 11.26 9.42
C GLN A 22 -1.11 11.69 9.17
N GLU A 23 -1.40 12.16 7.96
CA GLU A 23 -2.73 12.64 7.63
C GLU A 23 -3.73 11.54 7.97
N PRO A 24 -4.92 11.88 8.49
CA PRO A 24 -5.95 10.88 8.72
C PRO A 24 -6.16 10.12 7.42
N PHE A 25 -5.82 8.84 7.43
CA PHE A 25 -5.85 7.98 6.26
C PHE A 25 -6.78 6.80 6.55
N ASP A 26 -7.77 6.59 5.70
CA ASP A 26 -8.66 5.43 5.76
C ASP A 26 -8.50 4.58 4.49
N ALA A 27 -7.92 3.39 4.67
CA ALA A 27 -7.76 2.39 3.62
C ALA A 27 -9.08 1.99 2.96
N CYS A 28 -10.21 2.07 3.68
CA CYS A 28 -11.53 1.75 3.14
C CYS A 28 -12.12 2.86 2.27
N GLU A 29 -11.59 4.10 2.31
CA GLU A 29 -11.92 5.13 1.33
C GLU A 29 -11.22 4.85 -0.02
N LEU A 30 -9.99 4.31 0.03
CA LEU A 30 -9.27 3.92 -1.17
C LEU A 30 -9.70 2.58 -1.74
N PHE A 31 -10.00 1.59 -0.89
CA PHE A 31 -10.48 0.27 -1.28
C PHE A 31 -11.99 0.17 -1.05
N THR A 32 -12.74 0.47 -2.10
CA THR A 32 -14.20 0.54 -2.08
C THR A 32 -14.85 -0.83 -2.28
N GLN A 33 -16.13 -0.94 -1.90
CA GLN A 33 -16.91 -2.16 -2.15
C GLN A 33 -16.97 -2.54 -3.63
N ALA A 34 -17.06 -1.55 -4.54
CA ALA A 34 -17.09 -1.81 -5.98
C ALA A 34 -15.80 -2.48 -6.48
N GLU A 35 -14.64 -2.08 -5.94
CA GLU A 35 -13.36 -2.71 -6.25
C GLU A 35 -13.27 -4.12 -5.66
N ALA A 36 -13.80 -4.32 -4.46
CA ALA A 36 -13.87 -5.64 -3.84
C ALA A 36 -14.76 -6.59 -4.66
N GLU A 37 -15.93 -6.13 -5.12
CA GLU A 37 -16.83 -6.89 -5.98
C GLU A 37 -16.19 -7.22 -7.34
N SER A 38 -15.30 -6.37 -7.85
CA SER A 38 -14.59 -6.62 -9.11
C SER A 38 -13.65 -7.83 -9.05
N VAL A 39 -13.15 -8.19 -7.86
CA VAL A 39 -12.21 -9.31 -7.67
C VAL A 39 -12.82 -10.51 -6.93
N LEU A 40 -13.76 -10.27 -6.01
CA LEU A 40 -14.46 -11.31 -5.25
C LEU A 40 -15.78 -11.77 -5.90
N GLY A 41 -16.35 -10.97 -6.80
CA GLY A 41 -17.68 -11.18 -7.36
C GLY A 41 -18.76 -10.37 -6.62
N LYS A 42 -19.98 -10.35 -7.18
CA LYS A 42 -21.13 -9.66 -6.59
C LYS A 42 -21.44 -10.24 -5.20
N GLY A 43 -21.67 -9.36 -4.21
CA GLY A 43 -21.93 -9.76 -2.83
C GLY A 43 -20.71 -9.75 -1.91
N ALA A 44 -19.64 -9.05 -2.29
CA ALA A 44 -18.53 -8.79 -1.39
C ALA A 44 -19.01 -7.93 -0.21
N SER A 45 -18.91 -8.46 1.01
CA SER A 45 -19.30 -7.77 2.23
C SER A 45 -18.06 -7.20 2.93
N PRO A 46 -18.10 -5.94 3.42
CA PRO A 46 -17.03 -5.43 4.25
C PRO A 46 -16.89 -6.25 5.54
N GLU A 47 -15.69 -6.25 6.11
CA GLU A 47 -15.47 -6.80 7.45
C GLU A 47 -16.38 -6.09 8.47
N PRO A 48 -17.19 -6.84 9.25
CA PRO A 48 -18.05 -6.22 10.24
C PRO A 48 -17.20 -5.48 11.28
N PRO A 49 -17.50 -4.20 11.58
CA PRO A 49 -16.71 -3.42 12.52
C PRO A 49 -16.77 -4.08 13.90
N ASN A 50 -15.60 -4.41 14.47
CA ASN A 50 -15.53 -4.96 15.82
C ASN A 50 -15.74 -3.83 16.84
N PRO A 51 -16.88 -3.77 17.55
CA PRO A 51 -17.20 -2.66 18.46
C PRO A 51 -16.28 -2.61 19.68
N LYS A 52 -15.52 -3.68 19.96
CA LYS A 52 -14.55 -3.75 21.07
C LYS A 52 -13.19 -3.14 20.71
N VAL A 53 -12.95 -2.86 19.44
CA VAL A 53 -11.69 -2.26 18.96
C VAL A 53 -11.97 -0.82 18.56
N LYS A 54 -11.40 0.13 19.31
CA LYS A 54 -11.45 1.54 18.94
C LYS A 54 -10.71 1.68 17.61
N ARG A 55 -11.42 2.07 16.54
CA ARG A 55 -10.81 2.29 15.22
C ARG A 55 -9.61 3.26 15.39
N PRO A 56 -8.40 2.87 14.95
CA PRO A 56 -7.26 3.78 14.98
C PRO A 56 -7.56 5.02 14.14
N LYS A 57 -6.93 6.17 14.46
CA LYS A 57 -7.02 7.39 13.64
C LYS A 57 -6.51 7.18 12.20
N VAL A 58 -5.71 6.15 11.98
CA VAL A 58 -5.19 5.73 10.68
C VAL A 58 -5.64 4.28 10.46
N VAL A 59 -6.66 4.09 9.63
CA VAL A 59 -7.10 2.76 9.21
C VAL A 59 -6.20 2.34 8.06
N SER A 60 -5.16 1.58 8.37
CA SER A 60 -4.18 1.14 7.37
C SER A 60 -4.63 -0.10 6.59
N THR A 61 -5.67 -0.81 7.03
CA THR A 61 -6.11 -2.06 6.41
C THR A 61 -7.61 -2.03 6.15
N CYS A 62 -8.02 -2.42 4.96
CA CYS A 62 -9.42 -2.68 4.62
C CYS A 62 -9.58 -4.09 4.06
N SER A 63 -10.61 -4.80 4.49
CA SER A 63 -10.91 -6.17 4.08
C SER A 63 -12.37 -6.31 3.68
N TYR A 64 -12.58 -7.09 2.63
CA TYR A 64 -13.89 -7.55 2.18
C TYR A 64 -13.87 -9.07 2.07
N PHE A 65 -15.03 -9.68 2.30
CA PHE A 65 -15.24 -11.12 2.23
C PHE A 65 -16.26 -11.43 1.16
N GLY A 66 -16.07 -12.55 0.47
CA GLY A 66 -16.99 -13.08 -0.50
C GLY A 66 -17.06 -14.60 -0.41
N SER A 67 -17.88 -15.18 -1.28
CA SER A 67 -17.92 -16.63 -1.49
C SER A 67 -17.79 -16.91 -2.97
N ARG A 68 -16.86 -17.79 -3.34
CA ARG A 68 -16.67 -18.28 -4.70
C ARG A 68 -16.63 -19.80 -4.66
N ASP A 69 -17.48 -20.46 -5.44
CA ASP A 69 -17.57 -21.92 -5.51
C ASP A 69 -17.79 -22.59 -4.13
N GLY A 70 -18.58 -21.94 -3.27
CA GLY A 70 -18.87 -22.42 -1.91
C GLY A 70 -17.74 -22.24 -0.90
N LYS A 71 -16.61 -21.62 -1.28
CA LYS A 71 -15.48 -21.32 -0.40
C LYS A 71 -15.45 -19.83 -0.05
N VAL A 72 -15.20 -19.54 1.23
CA VAL A 72 -14.98 -18.16 1.70
C VAL A 72 -13.69 -17.62 1.10
N THR A 73 -13.79 -16.50 0.41
CA THR A 73 -12.68 -15.74 -0.13
C THR A 73 -12.61 -14.37 0.53
N ALA A 74 -11.44 -13.78 0.55
CA ALA A 74 -11.22 -12.44 1.08
C ALA A 74 -10.35 -11.61 0.13
N ALA A 75 -10.59 -10.32 0.11
CA ALA A 75 -9.72 -9.33 -0.48
C ALA A 75 -9.32 -8.34 0.61
N THR A 76 -8.02 -8.18 0.81
CA THR A 76 -7.45 -7.30 1.82
C THR A 76 -6.43 -6.38 1.18
N ALA A 77 -6.53 -5.09 1.47
CA ALA A 77 -5.55 -4.08 1.12
C ALA A 77 -5.00 -3.45 2.40
N GLN A 78 -3.68 -3.50 2.58
CA GLN A 78 -2.98 -2.83 3.66
C GLN A 78 -2.04 -1.76 3.09
N PHE A 79 -2.15 -0.54 3.60
CA PHE A 79 -1.35 0.61 3.24
C PHE A 79 -0.42 0.99 4.39
N ARG A 80 0.85 1.19 4.06
CA ARG A 80 1.87 1.70 4.98
C ARG A 80 2.49 2.93 4.33
N PHE A 81 2.80 3.94 5.15
CA PHE A 81 3.45 5.15 4.69
C PHE A 81 4.66 5.43 5.56
N ALA A 82 5.79 5.72 4.92
CA ALA A 82 7.00 6.14 5.60
C ALA A 82 7.07 7.67 5.62
N LYS A 83 8.03 8.18 6.40
CA LYS A 83 8.34 9.62 6.44
C LYS A 83 8.98 10.08 5.14
N THR A 84 9.87 9.27 4.57
CA THR A 84 10.54 9.54 3.31
C THR A 84 10.39 8.37 2.35
N GLU A 85 10.51 8.64 1.05
CA GLU A 85 10.54 7.58 0.02
C GLU A 85 11.72 6.64 0.22
N ALA A 86 12.89 7.17 0.60
CA ALA A 86 14.09 6.36 0.84
C ALA A 86 13.89 5.36 1.99
N ASP A 87 13.23 5.78 3.07
CA ASP A 87 12.91 4.87 4.19
C ASP A 87 11.94 3.77 3.74
N MET A 88 10.93 4.12 2.93
CA MET A 88 10.00 3.13 2.40
C MET A 88 10.72 2.14 1.48
N GLN A 89 11.58 2.65 0.60
CA GLN A 89 12.32 1.85 -0.36
C GLN A 89 13.22 0.83 0.34
N ARG A 90 13.94 1.24 1.39
CA ARG A 90 14.78 0.36 2.21
C ARG A 90 13.95 -0.74 2.86
N ALA A 91 12.87 -0.38 3.54
CA ALA A 91 12.00 -1.35 4.21
C ALA A 91 11.37 -2.35 3.21
N PHE A 92 10.96 -1.86 2.04
CA PHE A 92 10.40 -2.69 0.97
C PHE A 92 11.43 -3.67 0.41
N ASP A 93 12.67 -3.21 0.17
CA ASP A 93 13.74 -4.05 -0.36
C ASP A 93 14.22 -5.10 0.66
N GLU A 94 14.30 -4.75 1.94
CA GLU A 94 14.58 -5.70 3.03
C GLU A 94 13.51 -6.80 3.09
N GLU A 95 12.22 -6.43 3.00
CA GLU A 95 11.14 -7.39 3.04
C GLU A 95 11.13 -8.32 1.82
N ARG A 96 11.38 -7.76 0.62
CA ARG A 96 11.55 -8.55 -0.61
C ARG A 96 12.65 -9.60 -0.45
N LEU A 97 13.78 -9.23 0.15
CA LEU A 97 14.91 -10.14 0.39
C LEU A 97 14.53 -11.27 1.35
N LYS A 98 13.78 -10.98 2.43
CA LYS A 98 13.28 -12.02 3.37
C LYS A 98 12.42 -13.07 2.66
N PHE A 99 11.61 -12.64 1.70
CA PHE A 99 10.76 -13.55 0.92
C PHE A 99 11.46 -14.17 -0.29
N GLN A 100 12.70 -13.75 -0.61
CA GLN A 100 13.46 -14.19 -1.78
C GLN A 100 12.64 -14.06 -3.08
N SER A 101 11.83 -12.99 -3.16
CA SER A 101 10.89 -12.78 -4.25
C SER A 101 11.53 -12.01 -5.40
N LYS A 102 11.08 -12.32 -6.62
CA LYS A 102 11.50 -11.62 -7.82
C LYS A 102 10.85 -10.23 -7.87
N PRO A 103 11.62 -9.16 -8.15
CA PRO A 103 11.05 -7.84 -8.36
C PRO A 103 10.23 -7.83 -9.65
N MET A 104 9.17 -7.02 -9.68
CA MET A 104 8.31 -6.78 -10.82
C MET A 104 7.87 -5.31 -10.82
N LEU A 105 7.37 -4.83 -11.97
CA LEU A 105 6.82 -3.49 -12.09
C LEU A 105 5.30 -3.58 -12.18
N ILE A 106 4.59 -2.80 -11.37
CA ILE A 106 3.12 -2.80 -11.30
C ILE A 106 2.63 -1.37 -11.17
N ALA A 107 1.76 -0.94 -12.10
CA ALA A 107 1.12 0.38 -12.11
C ALA A 107 2.09 1.57 -11.91
N GLY A 108 3.28 1.50 -12.51
CA GLY A 108 4.31 2.54 -12.39
C GLY A 108 5.10 2.52 -11.07
N GLY A 109 4.83 1.56 -10.18
CA GLY A 109 5.58 1.32 -8.95
C GLY A 109 6.43 0.04 -9.00
N ARG A 110 7.25 -0.16 -7.97
CA ARG A 110 8.01 -1.39 -7.74
C ARG A 110 7.13 -2.39 -7.01
N GLY A 111 7.18 -3.66 -7.39
CA GLY A 111 6.35 -4.71 -6.79
C GLY A 111 7.10 -6.02 -6.58
N PHE A 112 6.56 -6.89 -5.74
CA PHE A 112 6.93 -8.30 -5.68
C PHE A 112 5.79 -9.17 -5.16
N TRP A 113 5.74 -10.41 -5.61
CA TRP A 113 4.83 -11.42 -5.09
C TRP A 113 5.51 -12.24 -3.99
N SER A 114 4.90 -12.30 -2.81
CA SER A 114 5.28 -13.19 -1.73
C SER A 114 4.45 -14.48 -1.80
N ALA A 115 4.99 -15.52 -2.45
CA ALA A 115 4.32 -16.81 -2.53
C ALA A 115 4.13 -17.47 -1.15
N LYS A 116 5.01 -17.16 -0.19
CA LYS A 116 4.89 -17.65 1.20
C LYS A 116 3.67 -17.08 1.92
N GLN A 117 3.32 -15.83 1.65
CA GLN A 117 2.19 -15.15 2.30
C GLN A 117 0.94 -15.07 1.41
N GLY A 118 1.07 -15.39 0.12
CA GLY A 118 0.00 -15.21 -0.86
C GLY A 118 -0.39 -13.74 -0.97
N GLN A 119 0.59 -12.84 -1.00
CA GLN A 119 0.40 -11.39 -0.99
C GLN A 119 1.26 -10.71 -2.04
N LEU A 120 0.70 -9.68 -2.66
CA LEU A 120 1.38 -8.80 -3.57
C LEU A 120 1.76 -7.52 -2.84
N HIS A 121 3.03 -7.16 -2.90
CA HIS A 121 3.56 -5.93 -2.31
C HIS A 121 3.90 -4.95 -3.42
N ILE A 122 3.53 -3.68 -3.25
CA ILE A 122 3.79 -2.59 -4.20
C ILE A 122 4.26 -1.36 -3.43
N GLN A 123 5.37 -0.80 -3.87
CA GLN A 123 5.90 0.48 -3.45
C GLN A 123 5.66 1.52 -4.54
N LYS A 124 5.08 2.66 -4.16
CA LYS A 124 4.95 3.85 -4.99
C LYS A 124 5.28 5.08 -4.15
N GLY A 125 6.41 5.73 -4.43
CA GLY A 125 6.93 6.82 -3.60
C GLY A 125 7.10 6.40 -2.14
N ARG A 126 6.50 7.18 -1.23
CA ARG A 126 6.47 6.92 0.23
C ARG A 126 5.42 5.91 0.69
N ALA A 127 4.62 5.36 -0.22
CA ALA A 127 3.54 4.42 0.08
C ALA A 127 3.95 2.98 -0.23
N TRP A 128 3.51 2.07 0.62
CA TRP A 128 3.61 0.62 0.41
C TRP A 128 2.24 -0.01 0.61
N LEU A 129 1.72 -0.56 -0.48
CA LEU A 129 0.49 -1.31 -0.56
C LEU A 129 0.79 -2.82 -0.54
N THR A 130 0.14 -3.55 0.35
CA THR A 130 0.10 -5.00 0.39
C THR A 130 -1.31 -5.48 0.07
N VAL A 131 -1.46 -6.32 -0.95
CA VAL A 131 -2.74 -6.82 -1.43
C VAL A 131 -2.77 -8.33 -1.32
N ALA A 132 -3.85 -8.87 -0.76
CA ALA A 132 -4.13 -10.30 -0.71
C ALA A 132 -5.53 -10.54 -1.26
N VAL A 133 -5.69 -11.44 -2.23
CA VAL A 133 -6.99 -11.81 -2.78
C VAL A 133 -7.07 -13.33 -2.92
N GLY A 134 -8.18 -13.92 -2.47
CA GLY A 134 -8.48 -15.34 -2.68
C GLY A 134 -8.80 -16.07 -1.38
N SER A 135 -8.42 -17.34 -1.31
CA SER A 135 -8.68 -18.21 -0.15
C SER A 135 -8.06 -17.68 1.15
N GLN A 136 -8.59 -18.14 2.28
CA GLN A 136 -7.97 -17.86 3.58
C GLN A 136 -6.57 -18.47 3.70
N LYS A 137 -6.27 -19.55 2.97
CA LYS A 137 -4.94 -20.16 2.95
C LYS A 137 -4.02 -19.42 1.98
N PRO A 138 -2.88 -18.88 2.45
CA PRO A 138 -1.87 -18.23 1.60
C PRO A 138 -1.45 -19.02 0.36
N ALA A 139 -1.27 -20.34 0.52
CA ALA A 139 -0.80 -21.22 -0.55
C ALA A 139 -1.82 -21.44 -1.68
N GLU A 140 -3.09 -21.10 -1.45
CA GLU A 140 -4.17 -21.20 -2.44
C GLU A 140 -4.46 -19.84 -3.11
N ARG A 141 -3.66 -18.80 -2.82
CA ARG A 141 -3.82 -17.47 -3.42
C ARG A 141 -2.97 -17.34 -4.66
N GLU A 142 -3.58 -16.78 -5.69
CA GLU A 142 -2.94 -16.54 -6.98
C GLU A 142 -2.50 -15.07 -7.11
N PRO A 143 -1.37 -14.80 -7.81
CA PRO A 143 -0.88 -13.43 -8.00
C PRO A 143 -1.78 -12.57 -8.88
N GLU A 144 -2.48 -13.16 -9.86
CA GLU A 144 -3.26 -12.43 -10.85
C GLU A 144 -4.44 -11.63 -10.28
N PRO A 145 -5.34 -12.22 -9.44
CA PRO A 145 -6.39 -11.43 -8.78
C PRO A 145 -5.85 -10.31 -7.90
N ALA A 146 -4.75 -10.58 -7.17
CA ALA A 146 -4.10 -9.57 -6.33
C ALA A 146 -3.52 -8.43 -7.18
N ARG A 147 -2.90 -8.75 -8.33
CA ARG A 147 -2.35 -7.79 -9.28
C ARG A 147 -3.42 -6.86 -9.84
N ARG A 148 -4.57 -7.38 -10.26
CA ARG A 148 -5.68 -6.56 -10.78
C ARG A 148 -6.16 -5.54 -9.74
N LEU A 149 -6.38 -5.98 -8.50
CA LEU A 149 -6.79 -5.08 -7.42
C LEU A 149 -5.69 -4.04 -7.13
N ALA A 150 -4.44 -4.48 -7.05
CA ALA A 150 -3.30 -3.61 -6.87
C ALA A 150 -3.19 -2.51 -7.94
N GLU A 151 -3.37 -2.84 -9.21
CA GLU A 151 -3.30 -1.88 -10.32
C GLU A 151 -4.41 -0.83 -10.26
N GLN A 152 -5.58 -1.18 -9.71
CA GLN A 152 -6.65 -0.22 -9.44
C GLN A 152 -6.30 0.71 -8.28
N LEU A 153 -5.89 0.14 -7.15
CA LEU A 153 -5.57 0.90 -5.93
C LEU A 153 -4.34 1.79 -6.09
N ALA A 154 -3.30 1.32 -6.81
CA ALA A 154 -2.07 2.07 -7.03
C ALA A 154 -2.26 3.32 -7.91
N LYS A 155 -3.38 3.44 -8.64
CA LYS A 155 -3.74 4.68 -9.36
C LYS A 155 -4.23 5.79 -8.43
N LYS A 156 -4.68 5.42 -7.23
CA LYS A 156 -5.17 6.34 -6.19
C LYS A 156 -4.09 6.76 -5.18
N LEU A 157 -2.91 6.14 -5.27
CA LEU A 157 -1.69 6.49 -4.53
C LEU A 157 -0.81 7.43 -5.35
#